data_AF-A0A448XAT2-F1
#
_entry.id   AF-A0A448XAT2-F1
#
_cell.length_a   1.000
_cell.length_b   1.000
_cell.length_c   1.000
_cell.angle_alpha   90.00
_cell.angle_beta   90.00
_cell.angle_gamma   90.00
#
_symmetry.space_group_name_H-M   'P 1'
#
loop_
_entity.id
_entity.type
_entity.pdbx_description
1 polymer ?
#
loop_
_entity_poly.entity_id
_entity_poly.type
_entity_poly.pdbx_seq_one_letter_code
_entity_poly.pdbx_strand_id
1 'polypeptide(L)'
;MMMRRYQEAIRAFALTLNNVPRAKTQLLQLRPDVAEYVGKQADQMSALLGICLTLSPTPLDQAIDQILKDKFAETLAKLQRMDLDEFVSSFELGCPKFISPETPSYVPSSGITSDAQHPLSLEPHRQQVELFKAEIAQQLNMPRLRSYLKLYTTLPTAKLSSFLDIVRLHTPINNLCCFCLLLYLHLSLGSL
;
A
#
# COMPACT_ATOMS: atom_id res chain seq x y z
N MET A 1 -5.22 2.14 -2.62
CA MET A 1 -4.06 2.32 -1.73
C MET A 1 -3.49 3.74 -1.82
N MET A 2 -3.01 4.19 -2.99
CA MET A 2 -2.37 5.52 -3.18
C MET A 2 -3.24 6.76 -2.90
N MET A 3 -4.57 6.60 -2.82
CA MET A 3 -5.50 7.68 -2.44
C MET A 3 -5.72 7.78 -0.93
N ARG A 4 -4.87 7.16 -0.10
CA ARG A 4 -4.96 7.11 1.39
C ARG A 4 -6.24 6.50 1.98
N ARG A 5 -7.16 6.01 1.14
CA ARG A 5 -8.37 5.27 1.55
C ARG A 5 -8.06 3.78 1.77
N TYR A 6 -7.28 3.46 2.81
CA TYR A 6 -6.84 2.09 3.08
C TYR A 6 -7.99 1.14 3.42
N GLN A 7 -9.00 1.59 4.18
CA GLN A 7 -10.16 0.76 4.52
C GLN A 7 -10.95 0.30 3.29
N GLU A 8 -11.19 1.21 2.34
CA GLU A 8 -11.87 0.88 1.08
C GLU A 8 -11.02 -0.04 0.21
N ALA A 9 -9.71 0.20 0.16
CA ALA A 9 -8.78 -0.65 -0.56
C ALA A 9 -8.76 -2.08 0.01
N ILE A 10 -8.75 -2.23 1.34
CA ILE A 10 -8.82 -3.52 2.03
C ILE A 10 -10.09 -4.26 1.63
N ARG A 11 -11.26 -3.60 1.66
CA ARG A 11 -12.52 -4.23 1.25
C ARG A 11 -12.52 -4.67 -0.21
N ALA A 12 -12.00 -3.82 -1.11
CA ALA A 12 -11.90 -4.15 -2.53
C ALA A 12 -10.95 -5.34 -2.78
N PHE A 13 -9.79 -5.37 -2.13
CA PHE A 13 -8.85 -6.49 -2.25
C PHE A 13 -9.40 -7.79 -1.67
N ALA A 14 -10.04 -7.74 -0.51
CA ALA A 14 -10.66 -8.91 0.11
C ALA A 14 -11.78 -9.48 -0.77
N LEU A 15 -12.64 -8.63 -1.33
CA LEU A 15 -13.70 -9.05 -2.24
C LEU A 15 -13.14 -9.75 -3.47
N THR A 16 -12.11 -9.19 -4.09
CA THR A 16 -11.50 -9.77 -5.29
C THR A 16 -10.79 -11.08 -4.95
N LEU A 17 -9.99 -11.13 -3.88
CA LEU A 17 -9.26 -12.34 -3.46
C LEU A 17 -10.19 -13.51 -3.12
N ASN A 18 -11.36 -13.26 -2.55
CA ASN A 18 -12.33 -14.31 -2.23
C ASN A 18 -12.89 -15.00 -3.49
N ASN A 19 -12.93 -14.28 -4.62
CA ASN A 19 -13.42 -14.81 -5.89
C ASN A 19 -12.33 -15.53 -6.72
N VAL A 20 -11.04 -15.34 -6.39
CA VAL A 20 -9.91 -15.90 -7.15
C VAL A 20 -9.94 -17.43 -7.24
N PRO A 21 -10.17 -18.20 -6.16
CA PRO A 21 -10.16 -19.67 -6.24
C PRO A 21 -11.21 -20.19 -7.23
N ARG A 22 -12.41 -19.60 -7.23
CA ARG A 22 -13.50 -19.95 -8.14
C ARG A 22 -13.15 -19.61 -9.59
N ALA A 23 -12.66 -18.40 -9.82
CA ALA A 23 -12.23 -17.95 -11.14
C ALA A 23 -11.10 -18.82 -11.71
N LYS A 24 -10.13 -19.18 -10.88
CA LYS A 24 -9.00 -20.05 -11.26
C LYS A 24 -9.49 -21.43 -11.70
N THR A 25 -10.38 -22.07 -10.95
CA THR A 25 -10.94 -23.39 -11.31
C THR A 25 -11.71 -23.36 -12.62
N GLN A 26 -12.51 -22.33 -12.87
CA GLN A 26 -13.25 -22.19 -14.12
C GLN A 26 -12.32 -21.93 -15.31
N LEU A 27 -11.34 -21.05 -15.15
CA LEU A 27 -10.40 -20.70 -16.22
C LEU A 27 -9.41 -21.82 -16.53
N LEU A 28 -9.06 -22.66 -15.55
CA LEU A 28 -8.21 -23.85 -15.75
C LEU A 28 -8.74 -24.78 -16.84
N GLN A 29 -10.06 -24.87 -17.02
CA GLN A 29 -10.69 -25.75 -18.01
C GLN A 29 -10.70 -25.15 -19.43
N LEU A 30 -10.76 -23.82 -19.57
CA LEU A 30 -10.85 -23.16 -20.87
C LEU A 30 -9.52 -22.58 -21.37
N ARG A 31 -8.72 -22.02 -20.46
CA ARG A 31 -7.49 -21.26 -20.75
C ARG A 31 -6.50 -21.37 -19.56
N PRO A 32 -5.66 -22.42 -19.52
CA PRO A 32 -4.72 -22.62 -18.41
C PRO A 32 -3.73 -21.47 -18.24
N ASP A 33 -3.26 -20.85 -19.34
CA ASP A 33 -2.30 -19.72 -19.30
C ASP A 33 -2.87 -18.51 -18.53
N VAL A 34 -4.16 -18.23 -18.72
CA VAL A 34 -4.85 -17.12 -18.03
C VAL A 34 -5.05 -17.45 -16.55
N ALA A 35 -5.30 -18.71 -16.21
CA ALA A 35 -5.47 -19.13 -14.83
C ALA A 35 -4.17 -18.99 -14.00
N GLU A 36 -3.01 -19.26 -14.60
CA GLU A 36 -1.72 -19.01 -13.96
C GLU A 36 -1.48 -17.50 -13.75
N TYR A 37 -1.81 -16.68 -14.75
CA TYR A 37 -1.70 -15.23 -14.65
C TYR A 37 -2.57 -14.66 -13.52
N VAL A 38 -3.83 -15.10 -13.41
CA VAL A 38 -4.74 -14.71 -12.31
C VAL A 38 -4.19 -15.12 -10.94
N GLY A 39 -3.54 -16.30 -10.85
CA GLY A 39 -2.85 -16.73 -9.64
C GLY A 39 -1.72 -15.78 -9.22
N LYS A 40 -0.87 -15.38 -10.18
CA LYS A 40 0.21 -14.41 -9.93
C LYS A 40 -0.36 -13.04 -9.51
N GLN A 41 -1.43 -12.58 -10.15
CA GLN A 41 -2.11 -11.34 -9.75
C GLN A 41 -2.68 -11.41 -8.33
N ALA A 42 -3.23 -12.55 -7.92
CA ALA A 42 -3.72 -12.74 -6.55
C ALA A 42 -2.59 -12.66 -5.51
N ASP A 43 -1.41 -13.19 -5.83
CA ASP A 43 -0.24 -13.09 -4.96
C ASP A 43 0.25 -11.63 -4.86
N GLN A 44 0.27 -10.88 -5.97
CA GLN A 44 0.58 -9.44 -5.98
C GLN A 44 -0.41 -8.63 -5.13
N MET A 45 -1.71 -8.91 -5.26
CA MET A 45 -2.77 -8.27 -4.47
C MET A 45 -2.65 -8.59 -2.98
N SER A 46 -2.23 -9.81 -2.63
CA SER A 46 -2.05 -10.24 -1.24
C SER A 46 -0.89 -9.50 -0.56
N ALA A 47 0.21 -9.25 -1.29
CA ALA A 47 1.32 -8.43 -0.79
C ALA A 47 0.87 -6.99 -0.48
N LEU A 48 0.10 -6.36 -1.38
CA LEU A 48 -0.45 -5.01 -1.16
C LEU A 48 -1.47 -4.97 -0.01
N LEU A 49 -2.25 -6.04 0.18
CA LEU A 49 -3.18 -6.16 1.29
C LEU A 49 -2.44 -6.20 2.64
N GLY A 50 -1.31 -6.92 2.73
CA GLY A 50 -0.46 -6.96 3.93
C GLY A 50 0.03 -5.58 4.38
N ILE A 51 0.44 -4.74 3.42
CA ILE A 51 0.82 -3.33 3.67
C ILE A 51 -0.39 -2.56 4.24
N CYS A 52 -1.55 -2.67 3.59
CA CYS A 52 -2.75 -1.93 4.01
C CYS A 52 -3.20 -2.31 5.44
N LEU A 53 -3.12 -3.59 5.80
CA LEU A 53 -3.48 -4.10 7.13
C LEU A 53 -2.57 -3.55 8.21
N THR A 54 -1.28 -3.46 7.92
CA THR A 54 -0.28 -2.95 8.88
C THR A 54 -0.52 -1.46 9.18
N LEU A 55 -0.90 -0.67 8.18
CA LEU A 55 -1.21 0.76 8.33
C LEU A 55 -2.56 1.00 9.01
N SER A 56 -3.55 0.14 8.75
CA SER A 56 -4.90 0.24 9.30
C SER A 56 -5.41 -1.14 9.72
N PRO A 57 -5.29 -1.51 11.01
CA PRO A 57 -5.79 -2.80 11.49
C PRO A 57 -7.30 -2.84 11.32
N THR A 58 -7.75 -3.66 10.37
CA THR A 58 -9.17 -3.85 10.01
C THR A 58 -9.44 -5.34 10.08
N PRO A 59 -10.53 -5.78 10.74
CA PRO A 59 -10.85 -7.21 10.79
C PRO A 59 -11.12 -7.72 9.36
N LEU A 60 -10.52 -8.86 9.04
CA LEU A 60 -10.70 -9.57 7.78
C LEU A 60 -11.55 -10.83 7.98
N ASP A 61 -12.06 -11.35 6.87
CA ASP A 61 -12.66 -12.67 6.83
C ASP A 61 -11.61 -13.76 7.05
N GLN A 62 -12.00 -14.85 7.72
CA GLN A 62 -11.12 -15.92 8.16
C GLN A 62 -10.42 -16.59 6.98
N ALA A 63 -11.10 -16.72 5.83
CA ALA A 63 -10.53 -17.32 4.62
C ALA A 63 -9.34 -16.52 4.07
N ILE A 64 -9.46 -15.19 4.02
CA ILE A 64 -8.39 -14.31 3.52
C ILE A 64 -7.24 -14.23 4.52
N ASP A 65 -7.55 -14.20 5.82
CA ASP A 65 -6.55 -14.22 6.88
C ASP A 65 -5.69 -15.50 6.84
N GLN A 66 -6.31 -16.65 6.55
CA GLN A 66 -5.58 -17.90 6.36
C GLN A 66 -4.66 -17.86 5.14
N ILE A 67 -5.15 -17.36 3.99
CA ILE A 67 -4.35 -17.24 2.76
C ILE A 67 -3.11 -16.35 2.99
N LEU A 68 -3.29 -15.24 3.71
CA LEU A 68 -2.20 -14.33 4.07
C LEU A 68 -1.19 -14.97 5.01
N LYS A 69 -1.65 -15.71 6.01
CA LYS A 69 -0.78 -16.43 6.96
C LYS A 69 0.00 -17.55 6.30
N ASP A 70 -0.61 -18.28 5.37
CA ASP A 70 0.05 -19.41 4.72
C ASP A 70 1.14 -18.96 3.73
N LYS A 71 0.90 -17.87 2.98
CA LYS A 71 1.81 -17.42 1.91
C LYS A 71 2.72 -16.25 2.29
N PHE A 72 2.26 -15.36 3.18
CA PHE A 72 2.89 -14.07 3.44
C PHE A 72 3.17 -13.83 4.94
N ALA A 73 3.19 -14.87 5.78
CA ALA A 73 3.44 -14.72 7.22
C ALA A 73 4.76 -14.01 7.54
N GLU A 74 5.85 -14.36 6.84
CA GLU A 74 7.16 -13.75 7.10
C GLU A 74 7.18 -12.26 6.72
N THR A 75 6.65 -11.93 5.54
CA THR A 75 6.48 -10.54 5.10
C THR A 75 5.58 -9.77 6.06
N LEU A 76 4.45 -10.33 6.50
CA LEU A 76 3.58 -9.71 7.51
C LEU A 76 4.31 -9.44 8.83
N ALA A 77 5.12 -10.38 9.31
CA ALA A 77 5.88 -10.21 10.54
C ALA A 77 6.92 -9.09 10.43
N LYS A 78 7.59 -8.94 9.28
CA LYS A 78 8.52 -7.84 9.03
C LYS A 78 7.80 -6.50 8.87
N LEU A 79 6.66 -6.47 8.17
CA LEU A 79 5.82 -5.28 8.05
C LEU A 79 5.32 -4.80 9.43
N GLN A 80 4.95 -5.72 10.32
CA GLN A 80 4.58 -5.40 11.70
C GLN A 80 5.72 -4.77 12.52
N ARG A 81 6.99 -5.04 12.18
CA ARG A 81 8.17 -4.38 12.77
C ARG A 81 8.42 -2.98 12.20
N MET A 82 7.60 -2.54 11.26
CA MET A 82 7.70 -1.24 10.59
C MET A 82 8.98 -1.06 9.77
N ASP A 83 9.47 -2.14 9.17
CA ASP A 83 10.67 -2.12 8.31
C ASP A 83 10.35 -1.52 6.93
N LEU A 84 10.97 -0.38 6.62
CA LEU A 84 10.76 0.37 5.39
C LEU A 84 11.18 -0.41 4.14
N ASP A 85 12.23 -1.22 4.23
CA ASP A 85 12.74 -1.95 3.07
C ASP A 85 11.77 -3.06 2.62
N GLU A 86 11.14 -3.74 3.58
CA GLU A 86 10.11 -4.74 3.29
C GLU A 86 8.83 -4.09 2.72
N PHE A 87 8.46 -2.88 3.16
CA PHE A 87 7.36 -2.13 2.54
C PHE A 87 7.63 -1.85 1.06
N VAL A 88 8.86 -1.43 0.73
CA VAL A 88 9.26 -1.15 -0.65
C VAL A 88 9.27 -2.43 -1.47
N SER A 89 9.88 -3.51 -0.97
CA SER A 89 9.93 -4.79 -1.69
C SER A 89 8.54 -5.37 -1.94
N SER A 90 7.66 -5.33 -0.93
CA SER A 90 6.26 -5.76 -1.05
C SER A 90 5.48 -4.90 -2.05
N PHE A 91 5.78 -3.60 -2.10
CA PHE A 91 5.19 -2.68 -3.04
C PHE A 91 5.67 -2.93 -4.48
N GLU A 92 6.96 -3.16 -4.69
CA GLU A 92 7.53 -3.51 -6.01
C GLU A 92 6.98 -4.82 -6.54
N LEU A 93 6.75 -5.81 -5.66
CA LEU A 93 6.10 -7.06 -6.02
C LEU A 93 4.65 -6.85 -6.46
N GLY A 94 3.91 -6.04 -5.70
CA GLY A 94 2.47 -5.84 -5.86
C GLY A 94 2.08 -4.78 -6.91
N CYS A 95 2.99 -3.89 -7.28
CA CYS A 95 2.69 -2.78 -8.17
C CYS A 95 2.54 -3.27 -9.62
N PRO A 96 1.50 -2.82 -10.35
CA PRO A 96 1.44 -3.08 -11.79
C PRO A 96 2.65 -2.46 -12.48
N LYS A 97 3.15 -3.12 -13.52
CA LYS A 97 4.26 -2.60 -14.34
C LYS A 97 3.80 -1.35 -15.07
N PHE A 98 4.47 -0.23 -14.83
CA PHE A 98 4.21 1.01 -15.57
C PHE A 98 4.71 0.86 -16.99
N ILE A 99 3.83 1.12 -17.96
CA ILE A 99 4.21 1.20 -19.36
C ILE A 99 4.64 2.64 -19.59
N SER A 100 5.93 2.86 -19.81
CA SER A 100 6.37 4.10 -20.46
C SER A 100 5.86 4.06 -21.90
N PRO A 101 5.25 5.15 -22.42
CA PRO A 101 4.89 5.22 -23.82
C PRO A 101 6.18 5.13 -24.64
N GLU A 102 6.48 3.94 -25.15
CA GLU A 102 7.56 3.77 -26.12
C GLU A 102 7.14 4.55 -27.37
N THR A 103 7.92 5.56 -27.74
CA THR A 103 7.75 6.21 -29.03
C THR A 103 7.99 5.17 -30.12
N PRO A 104 7.01 4.83 -30.97
CA PRO A 104 7.26 3.91 -32.07
C PRO A 104 8.37 4.51 -32.94
N SER A 105 9.50 3.81 -33.03
CA SER A 105 10.64 4.27 -33.83
C SER A 105 10.24 4.25 -35.31
N TYR A 106 9.85 5.41 -35.85
CA TYR A 106 9.61 5.60 -37.29
C TYR A 106 10.89 6.04 -38.02
N VAL A 107 12.06 5.95 -37.38
CA VAL A 107 13.34 6.36 -37.97
C VAL A 107 14.05 5.11 -38.48
N PRO A 108 14.31 4.99 -39.81
CA PRO A 108 15.09 3.89 -40.33
C PRO A 108 16.50 3.94 -39.73
N SER A 109 16.98 2.77 -39.34
CA SER A 109 18.27 2.54 -38.69
C SER A 109 19.44 3.09 -39.50
N SER A 110 19.84 4.32 -39.21
CA SER A 110 21.15 4.85 -39.61
C SER A 110 21.71 5.72 -38.48
N GLY A 111 22.54 5.09 -37.64
CA GLY A 111 23.63 5.80 -36.96
C GLY A 111 23.44 6.20 -35.50
N ILE A 112 22.53 5.58 -34.74
CA ILE A 112 22.51 5.76 -33.28
C ILE A 112 22.91 4.45 -32.61
N THR A 113 24.01 4.52 -31.88
CA THR A 113 24.68 3.46 -31.13
C THR A 113 23.70 2.70 -30.24
N SER A 114 23.84 1.38 -30.26
CA SER A 114 23.03 0.37 -29.57
C SER A 114 23.15 0.36 -28.04
N ASP A 115 23.58 1.47 -27.42
CA ASP A 115 23.80 1.59 -25.96
C ASP A 115 22.82 2.59 -25.30
N ALA A 116 21.98 3.27 -26.09
CA ALA A 116 21.02 4.26 -25.60
C ALA A 116 19.58 3.74 -25.50
N GLN A 117 19.36 2.43 -25.60
CA GLN A 117 18.08 1.82 -25.21
C GLN A 117 17.97 1.77 -23.68
N HIS A 118 17.55 2.92 -23.16
CA HIS A 118 16.46 3.04 -22.17
C HIS A 118 16.75 3.24 -20.66
N PRO A 119 17.36 4.37 -20.23
CA PRO A 119 17.16 4.92 -18.89
C PRO A 119 15.74 5.49 -18.65
N LEU A 120 14.98 5.78 -19.72
CA LEU A 120 13.68 6.48 -19.65
C LEU A 120 12.46 5.58 -19.31
N SER A 121 12.60 4.25 -19.30
CA SER A 121 11.45 3.33 -19.11
C SER A 121 11.20 3.06 -17.63
N LEU A 122 12.27 3.13 -16.83
CA LEU A 122 12.24 2.91 -15.37
C LEU A 122 11.90 4.17 -14.57
N GLU A 123 11.96 5.36 -15.19
CA GLU A 123 11.65 6.64 -14.52
C GLU A 123 10.28 6.65 -13.82
N PRO A 124 9.14 6.27 -14.45
CA PRO A 124 7.85 6.33 -13.77
C PRO A 124 7.74 5.35 -12.60
N HIS A 125 8.30 4.13 -12.74
CA HIS A 125 8.33 3.16 -11.67
C HIS A 125 9.15 3.66 -10.48
N ARG A 126 10.36 4.19 -10.74
CA ARG A 126 11.24 4.76 -9.72
C ARG A 126 10.58 5.93 -9.00
N GLN A 127 9.94 6.84 -9.75
CA GLN A 127 9.20 7.96 -9.17
C GLN A 127 8.06 7.49 -8.26
N GLN A 128 7.30 6.46 -8.66
CA GLN A 128 6.23 5.93 -7.84
C GLN A 128 6.73 5.25 -6.56
N VAL A 129 7.84 4.52 -6.62
CA VAL A 129 8.47 3.94 -5.43
C VAL A 129 8.96 5.03 -4.48
N GLU A 130 9.58 6.10 -4.99
CA GLU A 130 10.01 7.24 -4.18
C GLU A 130 8.82 7.96 -3.50
N LEU A 131 7.73 8.20 -4.24
CA LEU A 131 6.49 8.76 -3.67
C LEU A 131 5.91 7.85 -2.58
N PHE A 132 5.91 6.54 -2.81
CA PHE A 132 5.44 5.56 -1.84
C PHE A 132 6.31 5.54 -0.58
N LYS A 133 7.64 5.57 -0.70
CA LYS A 133 8.57 5.67 0.45
C LYS A 133 8.28 6.91 1.29
N ALA A 134 8.15 8.07 0.65
CA ALA A 134 7.83 9.32 1.33
C ALA A 134 6.47 9.25 2.03
N GLU A 135 5.48 8.60 1.42
CA GLU A 135 4.17 8.40 2.01
C GLU A 135 4.21 7.46 3.23
N ILE A 136 4.84 6.30 3.13
CA ILE A 136 4.95 5.35 4.25
C ILE A 136 5.68 5.96 5.43
N ALA A 137 6.77 6.71 5.19
CA ALA A 137 7.50 7.40 6.26
C ALA A 137 6.59 8.35 7.06
N GLN A 138 5.63 9.02 6.40
CA GLN A 138 4.63 9.85 7.09
C GLN A 138 3.60 9.01 7.85
N GLN A 139 3.21 7.85 7.32
CA GLN A 139 2.18 6.98 7.91
C GLN A 139 2.70 6.15 9.10
N LEU A 140 4.01 5.91 9.22
CA LEU A 140 4.61 5.17 10.35
C LEU A 140 4.27 5.76 11.73
N ASN A 141 4.08 7.08 11.80
CA ASN A 141 3.74 7.75 13.06
C ASN A 141 2.26 7.62 13.45
N MET A 142 1.40 7.17 12.53
CA MET A 142 -0.05 7.16 12.71
C MET A 142 -0.54 6.10 13.71
N PRO A 143 -0.06 4.85 13.68
CA PRO A 143 -0.39 3.86 14.72
C PRO A 143 0.02 4.32 16.12
N ARG A 144 1.18 4.99 16.25
CA ARG A 144 1.67 5.55 17.52
C ARG A 144 0.77 6.65 18.04
N LEU A 145 0.30 7.54 17.16
CA LEU A 145 -0.67 8.57 17.53
C LEU A 145 -2.00 7.95 17.97
N ARG A 146 -2.49 6.94 17.25
CA ARG A 146 -3.73 6.22 17.57
C ARG A 146 -3.69 5.57 18.95
N SER A 147 -2.59 4.89 19.30
CA SER A 147 -2.45 4.25 20.62
C SER A 147 -2.38 5.27 21.75
N TYR A 148 -1.65 6.37 21.55
CA TYR A 148 -1.62 7.48 22.49
C TYR A 148 -3.00 8.11 22.70
N LEU A 149 -3.72 8.46 21.63
CA LEU A 149 -5.06 9.07 21.73
C LEU A 149 -6.08 8.15 22.40
N LYS A 150 -5.99 6.83 22.19
CA LYS A 150 -6.83 5.85 22.89
C LYS A 150 -6.59 5.82 24.40
N LEU A 151 -5.38 6.12 24.86
CA LEU A 151 -5.03 6.13 26.28
C LEU A 151 -5.44 7.45 26.97
N TYR A 152 -5.48 8.55 26.21
CA TYR A 152 -5.79 9.90 26.68
C TYR A 152 -7.13 10.41 26.12
N THR A 153 -8.19 9.60 26.23
CA THR A 153 -9.54 9.96 25.77
C THR A 153 -10.09 11.24 26.40
N THR A 154 -9.55 11.64 27.56
CA THR A 154 -9.79 12.94 28.20
C THR A 154 -8.46 13.70 28.38
N LEU A 155 -7.91 14.27 27.30
CA LEU A 155 -6.71 15.11 27.37
C LEU A 155 -7.11 16.60 27.51
N PRO A 156 -6.60 17.33 28.52
CA PRO A 156 -6.82 18.77 28.60
C PRO A 156 -6.14 19.51 27.43
N THR A 157 -6.83 20.52 26.88
CA THR A 157 -6.45 21.27 25.66
C THR A 157 -5.03 21.85 25.71
N ALA A 158 -4.55 22.23 26.89
CA ALA A 158 -3.20 22.74 27.07
C ALA A 158 -2.11 21.70 26.76
N LYS A 159 -2.31 20.42 27.14
CA LYS A 159 -1.39 19.33 26.82
C LYS A 159 -1.49 18.91 25.35
N LEU A 160 -2.67 19.08 24.74
CA LEU A 160 -2.86 18.83 23.31
C LEU A 160 -2.04 19.79 22.46
N SER A 161 -2.04 21.09 22.81
CA SER A 161 -1.27 22.12 22.12
C SER A 161 0.22 21.81 22.10
N SER A 162 0.80 21.55 23.28
CA SER A 162 2.23 21.19 23.38
C SER A 162 2.60 19.94 22.58
N PHE A 163 1.64 19.02 22.41
CA PHE A 163 1.87 17.79 21.66
C PHE A 163 1.78 18.02 20.14
N LEU A 164 0.83 18.84 19.68
CA LEU A 164 0.73 19.22 18.26
C LEU A 164 1.97 19.98 17.79
N ASP A 165 2.61 20.75 18.66
CA ASP A 165 3.86 21.44 18.34
C ASP A 165 5.06 20.49 18.17
N ILE A 166 5.10 19.39 18.93
CA ILE A 166 6.11 18.32 18.76
C ILE A 166 5.91 17.58 17.43
N VAL A 167 4.65 17.28 17.07
CA VAL A 167 4.33 16.62 15.79
C VAL A 167 4.59 17.56 14.60
N ARG A 168 4.32 18.86 14.75
CA ARG A 168 4.59 19.88 13.71
C ARG A 168 6.06 19.99 13.31
N LEU A 169 6.99 19.83 14.26
CA LEU A 169 8.42 19.93 13.97
C LEU A 169 8.94 18.80 13.06
N HIS A 170 8.29 17.64 13.07
CA HIS A 170 8.74 16.46 12.32
C HIS A 170 8.06 16.32 10.94
N THR A 171 6.93 16.99 10.68
CA THR A 171 6.23 16.93 9.38
C THR A 171 5.78 18.32 8.92
N PRO A 172 6.64 19.07 8.21
CA PRO A 172 6.34 20.44 7.81
C PRO A 172 5.29 20.58 6.68
N ILE A 173 4.96 19.50 5.96
CA ILE A 173 4.27 19.61 4.65
C ILE A 173 2.75 19.37 4.71
N ASN A 174 2.15 18.90 5.81
CA ASN A 174 0.70 18.65 5.78
C ASN A 174 -0.05 18.82 7.12
N ASN A 175 -0.13 20.07 7.58
CA ASN A 175 -0.99 20.47 8.71
C ASN A 175 -2.47 20.09 8.52
N LEU A 176 -2.94 19.96 7.26
CA LEU A 176 -4.33 19.61 6.98
C LEU A 176 -4.61 18.10 7.14
N CYS A 177 -3.62 17.24 6.90
CA CYS A 177 -3.79 15.79 7.01
C CYS A 177 -3.89 15.33 8.47
N CYS A 178 -3.14 15.95 9.38
CA CYS A 178 -3.20 15.62 10.81
C CYS A 178 -4.54 16.04 11.44
N PHE A 179 -5.06 17.22 11.09
CA PHE A 179 -6.32 17.73 11.64
C PHE A 179 -7.55 17.02 11.06
N CYS A 180 -7.58 16.77 9.74
CA CYS A 180 -8.64 15.97 9.12
C CYS A 180 -8.64 14.52 9.60
N LEU A 181 -7.47 13.94 9.89
CA LEU A 181 -7.38 12.57 10.38
C LEU A 181 -7.69 12.45 11.88
N LEU A 182 -7.41 13.48 12.69
CA LEU A 182 -7.95 13.60 14.05
C LEU A 182 -9.48 13.66 14.05
N LEU A 183 -10.08 14.45 13.15
CA LEU A 183 -11.54 14.49 12.95
C LEU A 183 -12.10 13.14 12.47
N TYR A 184 -11.43 12.48 11.51
CA TYR A 184 -11.85 11.19 10.99
C TYR A 184 -11.71 10.06 12.03
N LEU A 185 -10.67 10.09 12.88
CA LEU A 185 -10.53 9.17 14.00
C LEU A 185 -11.57 9.41 15.08
N HIS A 186 -11.88 10.66 15.38
CA HIS A 186 -12.90 11.01 16.38
C HIS A 186 -14.30 10.60 15.90
N LEU A 187 -14.58 10.74 14.61
CA LEU A 187 -15.84 10.27 13.99
C LEU A 187 -15.91 8.73 13.93
N SER A 188 -14.78 8.06 13.63
CA SER A 188 -14.68 6.60 13.58
C SER A 188 -14.69 5.94 14.97
N LEU A 189 -14.21 6.61 16.03
CA LEU A 189 -14.35 6.12 17.41
C LEU A 189 -15.75 6.41 17.99
N GLY A 190 -16.44 7.44 17.50
CA GLY A 190 -17.82 7.77 17.91
C GLY A 190 -18.90 6.88 17.27
N SER A 191 -18.54 5.96 16.37
CA SER A 191 -19.44 4.99 15.75
C SER A 191 -19.30 3.57 16.31
N LEU A 192 -18.64 3.41 17.46
CA LEU A 192 -18.62 2.18 18.26
C LEU A 192 -19.46 2.36 19.52
#